data_AF-A0A380MX56-F1
#
_entry.id   AF-A0A380MX56-F1
#
_cell.length_a   1.000
_cell.length_b   1.000
_cell.length_c   1.000
_cell.angle_alpha   90.00
_cell.angle_beta   90.00
_cell.angle_gamma   90.00
#
_symmetry.space_group_name_H-M   'P 1'
#
loop_
_entity.id
_entity.type
_entity.pdbx_description
1 polymer ?
#
loop_
_entity_poly.entity_id
_entity_poly.type
_entity_poly.pdbx_seq_one_letter_code
_entity_poly.pdbx_strand_id
1 'polypeptide(L)'
;MSYEDKARQILQKIIDENKQNDYAGIDRTPKGVENRRQRMQIASDPHSKFGGKAQGFGAELEQHIINGDLSSDQSVEVLMALYGLN
;
A
#
# COMPACT_ATOMS: atom_id res chain seq x y z
N MET A 1 -19.88 -0.18 -9.93
CA MET A 1 -18.55 0.21 -9.44
C MET A 1 -17.81 -1.07 -9.07
N SER A 2 -16.64 -1.32 -9.67
CA SER A 2 -15.88 -2.53 -9.41
C SER A 2 -15.25 -2.50 -8.00
N TYR A 3 -14.81 -3.65 -7.49
CA TYR A 3 -14.06 -3.71 -6.23
C TYR A 3 -12.71 -2.98 -6.33
N GLU A 4 -12.07 -3.01 -7.51
CA GLU A 4 -10.84 -2.25 -7.76
C GLU A 4 -11.11 -0.73 -7.72
N ASP A 5 -12.21 -0.24 -8.31
CA ASP A 5 -12.58 1.18 -8.24
C ASP A 5 -12.81 1.64 -6.80
N LYS A 6 -13.47 0.81 -5.99
CA LYS A 6 -13.67 1.07 -4.55
C LYS A 6 -12.35 1.13 -3.80
N ALA A 7 -11.46 0.16 -4.04
CA ALA A 7 -10.14 0.12 -3.42
C ALA A 7 -9.30 1.36 -3.81
N ARG A 8 -9.38 1.81 -5.06
CA ARG A 8 -8.75 3.06 -5.53
C ARG A 8 -9.27 4.30 -4.82
N GLN A 9 -10.59 4.40 -4.64
CA GLN A 9 -11.18 5.52 -3.92
C GLN A 9 -10.75 5.56 -2.45
N ILE A 10 -10.71 4.40 -1.78
CA ILE A 10 -10.27 4.29 -0.39
C ILE A 10 -8.79 4.64 -0.25
N LEU A 11 -7.95 4.09 -1.13
CA LEU A 11 -6.51 4.39 -1.15
C LEU A 11 -6.27 5.90 -1.31
N GLN A 12 -6.92 6.54 -2.30
CA GLN A 12 -6.76 7.96 -2.54
C GLN A 12 -7.20 8.80 -1.33
N LYS A 13 -8.35 8.46 -0.73
CA LYS A 13 -8.85 9.14 0.47
C LYS A 13 -7.86 9.07 1.63
N ILE A 14 -7.32 7.88 1.91
CA ILE A 14 -6.33 7.66 2.99
C ILE A 14 -5.08 8.52 2.74
N ILE A 15 -4.57 8.53 1.50
CA ILE A 15 -3.38 9.30 1.14
C ILE A 15 -3.63 10.80 1.36
N ASP A 16 -4.79 11.30 0.92
CA ASP A 16 -5.13 12.71 1.06
C ASP A 16 -5.30 13.09 2.54
N GLU A 17 -5.95 12.26 3.34
CA GLU A 17 -6.08 12.45 4.78
C GLU A 17 -4.72 12.43 5.50
N ASN A 18 -3.84 11.49 5.16
CA ASN A 18 -2.51 11.40 5.75
C ASN A 18 -1.61 12.58 5.35
N LYS A 19 -1.78 13.13 4.15
CA LYS A 19 -1.08 14.35 3.70
C LYS A 19 -1.60 15.59 4.43
N GLN A 20 -2.92 15.70 4.60
CA GLN A 20 -3.54 16.84 5.28
C GLN A 20 -3.19 16.91 6.76
N ASN A 21 -3.05 15.75 7.43
CA ASN A 21 -2.82 15.67 8.87
C ASN A 21 -1.34 15.59 9.28
N ASP A 22 -0.40 15.82 8.35
CA ASP A 22 1.05 15.62 8.57
C ASP A 22 1.36 14.29 9.29
N TYR A 23 0.84 13.19 8.72
CA TYR A 23 0.86 11.89 9.37
C TYR A 23 2.29 11.45 9.73
N ALA A 24 2.64 11.62 11.00
CA ALA A 24 3.96 11.30 11.56
C ALA A 24 4.18 9.81 11.84
N GLY A 25 3.14 8.98 11.66
CA GLY A 25 3.14 7.56 12.04
C GLY A 25 4.10 6.67 11.24
N ILE A 26 4.71 7.19 10.17
CA ILE A 26 5.62 6.42 9.30
C ILE A 26 6.87 7.23 8.98
N ASP A 27 8.04 6.62 9.19
CA ASP A 27 9.32 7.18 8.77
C ASP A 27 9.40 7.28 7.24
N ARG A 28 9.27 8.50 6.71
CA ARG A 28 9.38 8.83 5.28
C ARG A 28 10.79 9.27 4.86
N THR A 29 11.78 9.15 5.74
CA THR A 29 13.17 9.44 5.36
C THR A 29 13.64 8.48 4.28
N PRO A 30 14.67 8.83 3.48
CA PRO A 30 15.23 7.92 2.49
C PRO A 30 15.61 6.55 3.07
N LYS A 31 16.09 6.52 4.33
CA LYS A 31 16.40 5.29 5.06
C LYS A 31 15.15 4.49 5.42
N GLY A 32 14.08 5.14 5.87
CA GLY A 32 12.79 4.49 6.15
C GLY A 32 12.18 3.85 4.91
N VAL A 33 12.22 4.56 3.77
CA VAL A 33 11.76 4.07 2.47
C VAL A 33 12.61 2.89 1.99
N GLU A 34 13.94 2.99 2.08
CA GLU A 34 14.87 1.89 1.75
C GLU A 34 14.57 0.64 2.57
N ASN A 35 14.43 0.79 3.89
CA ASN A 35 14.14 -0.32 4.79
C ASN A 35 12.82 -1.03 4.44
N ARG A 36 11.77 -0.27 4.09
CA ARG A 36 10.51 -0.86 3.63
C ARG A 36 10.65 -1.55 2.29
N ARG A 37 11.34 -0.93 1.32
CA ARG A 37 11.60 -1.56 0.01
C ARG A 37 12.30 -2.90 0.17
N GLN A 38 13.33 -2.98 1.01
CA GLN A 38 14.05 -4.24 1.28
C GLN A 38 13.13 -5.29 1.92
N ARG A 39 12.27 -4.91 2.87
CA ARG A 39 11.29 -5.84 3.47
C ARG A 39 10.27 -6.35 2.46
N MET A 40 9.78 -5.48 1.57
CA MET A 40 8.84 -5.88 0.52
C MET A 40 9.52 -6.77 -0.52
N GLN A 41 10.78 -6.50 -0.88
CA GLN A 41 11.57 -7.38 -1.76
C GLN A 41 11.78 -8.79 -1.20
N ILE A 42 11.94 -8.93 0.12
CA ILE A 42 11.99 -10.24 0.79
C ILE A 42 10.61 -10.94 0.71
N ALA A 43 9.51 -10.18 0.79
CA ALA A 43 8.15 -10.71 0.70
C ALA A 43 7.68 -11.00 -0.73
N SER A 44 8.34 -10.42 -1.75
CA SER A 44 8.05 -10.60 -3.19
C SER A 44 8.77 -11.80 -3.81
N ASP A 45 9.17 -12.79 -2.99
CA ASP A 45 9.74 -14.05 -3.44
C ASP A 45 8.89 -14.68 -4.57
N PRO A 46 9.48 -15.31 -5.60
CA PRO A 46 8.74 -16.00 -6.66
C PRO A 46 7.77 -17.10 -6.19
N HIS A 47 7.80 -17.49 -4.92
CA HIS A 47 6.83 -18.40 -4.27
C HIS A 47 5.73 -17.67 -3.49
N SER A 48 5.75 -16.34 -3.47
CA SER A 48 4.72 -15.51 -2.85
C SER A 48 3.40 -15.65 -3.61
N LYS A 49 2.31 -15.95 -2.87
CA LYS A 49 0.94 -16.04 -3.42
C LYS A 49 0.45 -14.73 -4.04
N PHE A 50 1.10 -13.60 -3.74
CA PHE A 50 0.76 -12.30 -4.32
C PHE A 50 1.27 -12.14 -5.76
N GLY A 51 2.17 -13.03 -6.21
CA GLY A 51 2.70 -13.06 -7.57
C GLY A 51 3.57 -11.85 -7.86
N GLY A 52 4.75 -12.07 -8.45
CA GLY A 52 5.56 -10.97 -8.99
C GLY A 52 4.80 -10.26 -10.11
N LYS A 53 3.99 -9.25 -9.77
CA LYS A 53 3.25 -8.46 -10.74
C LYS A 53 3.94 -7.12 -10.87
N ALA A 54 4.75 -7.01 -11.91
CA ALA A 54 5.40 -5.77 -12.30
C ALA A 54 4.41 -4.62 -12.60
N GLN A 55 3.09 -4.89 -12.66
CA GLN A 55 2.05 -3.95 -13.05
C GLN A 55 0.70 -4.28 -12.38
N GLY A 56 -0.12 -3.26 -12.14
CA GLY A 56 -1.50 -3.35 -11.60
C GLY A 56 -1.66 -2.74 -10.21
N PHE A 57 -2.89 -2.78 -9.67
CA PHE A 57 -3.24 -2.14 -8.39
C PHE A 57 -2.39 -2.62 -7.20
N GLY A 58 -1.99 -3.90 -7.18
CA GLY A 58 -1.12 -4.44 -6.13
C GLY A 58 0.27 -3.77 -6.09
N ALA A 59 0.86 -3.48 -7.26
CA ALA A 59 2.15 -2.79 -7.35
C ALA A 59 2.04 -1.31 -6.96
N GLU A 60 0.92 -0.67 -7.31
CA GLU A 60 0.61 0.70 -6.90
C GLU A 60 0.48 0.80 -5.36
N LEU A 61 -0.30 -0.11 -4.76
CA LEU A 61 -0.48 -0.19 -3.31
C LEU A 61 0.85 -0.46 -2.59
N GLU A 62 1.65 -1.41 -3.10
CA GLU A 62 2.98 -1.71 -2.57
C GLU A 62 3.89 -0.46 -2.56
N GLN A 63 3.88 0.31 -3.65
CA GLN A 63 4.71 1.51 -3.71
C GLN A 63 4.27 2.59 -2.72
N HIS A 64 2.96 2.75 -2.49
CA HIS A 64 2.45 3.66 -1.47
C HIS A 64 2.84 3.21 -0.05
N ILE A 65 2.85 1.91 0.23
CA ILE A 65 3.35 1.36 1.50
C ILE A 65 4.86 1.65 1.65
N ILE A 66 5.65 1.44 0.60
CA ILE A 66 7.10 1.73 0.60
C ILE A 66 7.36 3.21 0.87
N ASN A 67 6.65 4.10 0.18
CA ASN A 67 6.74 5.55 0.38
C ASN A 67 6.30 5.99 1.79
N GLY A 68 5.50 5.17 2.48
CA GLY A 68 4.92 5.53 3.76
C GLY A 68 3.74 6.48 3.63
N ASP A 69 3.01 6.39 2.53
CA ASP A 69 1.81 7.17 2.28
C ASP A 69 0.63 6.70 3.15
N LEU A 70 0.67 5.44 3.60
CA LEU A 70 -0.30 4.80 4.48
C LEU A 70 0.33 3.73 5.38
N SER A 71 -0.31 3.45 6.51
CA SER A 71 0.11 2.41 7.47
C SER A 71 -0.22 1.00 6.99
N SER A 72 0.31 0.00 7.68
CA SER A 72 -0.06 -1.40 7.43
C SER A 72 -1.55 -1.66 7.68
N ASP A 73 -2.15 -1.04 8.69
CA ASP A 73 -3.58 -1.22 8.97
C ASP A 73 -4.45 -0.57 7.87
N GLN A 74 -4.05 0.63 7.44
CA GLN A 74 -4.69 1.32 6.32
C GLN A 74 -4.55 0.54 5.00
N SER A 75 -3.43 -0.14 4.76
CA SER A 75 -3.28 -0.98 3.57
C SER A 75 -4.15 -2.24 3.63
N VAL A 76 -4.42 -2.78 4.82
CA VAL A 76 -5.40 -3.87 5.01
C VAL A 76 -6.81 -3.41 4.62
N GLU A 77 -7.24 -2.19 4.98
CA GLU A 77 -8.55 -1.66 4.57
C GLU A 77 -8.70 -1.61 3.04
N VAL A 78 -7.64 -1.18 2.34
CA VAL A 78 -7.59 -1.15 0.88
C VAL A 78 -7.69 -2.57 0.29
N LEU A 79 -6.97 -3.53 0.88
CA LEU A 79 -7.01 -4.93 0.44
C LEU A 79 -8.38 -5.57 0.71
N MET A 80 -9.01 -5.32 1.86
CA MET A 80 -10.34 -5.84 2.17
C MET A 80 -11.37 -5.34 1.15
N ALA A 81 -11.31 -4.05 0.77
CA ALA A 81 -12.16 -3.50 -0.27
C ALA A 81 -11.93 -4.14 -1.65
N LEU A 82 -10.66 -4.38 -2.02
CA LEU A 82 -10.28 -5.04 -3.28
C LEU A 82 -10.85 -6.46 -3.37
N TYR A 83 -10.86 -7.20 -2.27
CA TYR A 83 -11.37 -8.57 -2.20
C TYR A 83 -12.85 -8.66 -1.85
N GLY A 84 -13.54 -7.53 -1.62
CA GLY A 84 -14.95 -7.51 -1.24
C GLY A 84 -15.22 -8.11 0.15
N LEU A 85 -14.27 -7.98 1.08
CA LEU A 85 -14.31 -8.55 2.43
C LEU A 85 -14.87 -7.56 3.48
N ASN A 86 -15.66 -6.57 3.05
CA ASN A 86 -16.24 -5.52 3.88
C ASN A 86 -17.71 -5.75 4.19
#